data_AF-W2R3S0-F1
#
_entry.id   AF-W2R3S0-F1
#
_cell.length_a   1.000
_cell.length_b   1.000
_cell.length_c   1.000
_cell.angle_alpha   90.00
_cell.angle_beta   90.00
_cell.angle_gamma   90.00
#
_symmetry.space_group_name_H-M   'P 1'
#
loop_
_entity.id
_entity.type
_entity.pdbx_description
1 polymer ?
#
loop_
_entity_poly.entity_id
_entity_poly.type
_entity_poly.pdbx_seq_one_letter_code
_entity_poly.pdbx_strand_id
1 'polypeptide(L)'
;MSRATLSLALVATTALVVNARPTYVALLPNGDNVPGVAALGHINPAGGGANNDFGLDFASAGKSWTKEFCEKDSDGDGQTNGQELGDPCCEWAESSNAVVQWKEGLSHPGNATSKSDPSLWANISCGSSNSTTTGSTTGSSAGTVEAGSTTAPSTDASTPATDAAASTSSAASASSSSSAASAVTPALYSAVGVVAAVATYFL
;
A
#
# COMPACT_ATOMS: atom_id res chain seq x y z
N MET A 1 26.91 -38.22 -51.51
CA MET A 1 25.64 -37.46 -51.28
C MET A 1 25.57 -37.19 -49.79
N SER A 2 25.62 -35.93 -49.34
CA SER A 2 25.62 -35.62 -47.91
C SER A 2 24.18 -35.46 -47.39
N ARG A 3 23.87 -36.05 -46.23
CA ARG A 3 22.56 -35.91 -45.56
C ARG A 3 22.69 -34.95 -44.39
N ALA A 4 22.26 -33.70 -44.58
CA ALA A 4 22.13 -32.74 -43.49
C ALA A 4 20.85 -33.02 -42.69
N THR A 5 20.99 -33.56 -41.48
CA THR A 5 19.89 -33.75 -40.54
C THR A 5 19.65 -32.45 -39.76
N LEU A 6 18.58 -31.72 -40.10
CA LEU A 6 18.21 -30.49 -39.42
C LEU A 6 17.49 -30.79 -38.09
N SER A 7 18.26 -30.93 -37.00
CA SER A 7 17.71 -31.16 -35.66
C SER A 7 17.01 -29.91 -35.11
N LEU A 8 15.71 -29.80 -35.33
CA LEU A 8 14.88 -28.73 -34.78
C LEU A 8 14.66 -28.94 -33.27
N ALA A 9 15.49 -28.28 -32.45
CA ALA A 9 15.37 -28.34 -30.99
C ALA A 9 14.13 -27.56 -30.53
N LEU A 10 13.09 -28.28 -30.09
CA LEU A 10 11.89 -27.69 -29.48
C LEU A 10 12.23 -27.18 -28.08
N VAL A 11 12.58 -25.90 -27.97
CA VAL A 11 12.81 -25.23 -26.68
C VAL A 11 11.46 -25.02 -25.99
N ALA A 12 11.10 -25.94 -25.10
CA ALA A 12 9.90 -25.84 -24.28
C ALA A 12 10.06 -24.73 -23.23
N THR A 13 9.61 -23.51 -23.54
CA THR A 13 9.56 -22.39 -22.60
C THR A 13 8.53 -22.65 -21.51
N THR A 14 8.98 -23.14 -20.36
CA THR A 14 8.15 -23.28 -19.16
C THR A 14 7.77 -21.89 -18.64
N ALA A 15 6.58 -21.41 -19.01
CA ALA A 15 6.03 -20.18 -18.45
C ALA A 15 5.80 -20.36 -16.95
N LEU A 16 6.65 -19.73 -16.13
CA LEU A 16 6.48 -19.68 -14.69
C LEU A 16 5.28 -18.77 -14.38
N VAL A 17 4.10 -19.37 -14.27
CA VAL A 17 2.89 -18.67 -13.81
C VAL A 17 3.09 -18.31 -12.34
N VAL A 18 3.59 -17.10 -12.08
CA VAL A 18 3.71 -16.53 -10.74
C VAL A 18 2.31 -16.17 -10.27
N ASN A 19 1.59 -17.17 -9.77
CA ASN A 19 0.29 -16.96 -9.13
C ASN A 19 0.47 -15.97 -7.98
N ALA A 20 -0.38 -14.93 -7.92
CA ALA A 20 -0.50 -14.11 -6.72
C ALA A 20 -0.69 -15.05 -5.52
N ARG A 21 0.18 -14.99 -4.51
CA ARG A 21 0.17 -15.98 -3.43
C ARG A 21 -1.10 -15.77 -2.58
N PRO A 22 -2.09 -16.69 -2.61
CA PRO A 22 -3.38 -16.45 -1.93
C PRO A 22 -3.19 -16.32 -0.41
N THR A 23 -2.09 -16.87 0.11
CA THR A 23 -1.66 -16.70 1.51
C THR A 23 -1.58 -15.24 1.92
N TYR A 24 -1.12 -14.30 1.08
CA TYR A 24 -1.03 -12.89 1.47
C TYR A 24 -2.39 -12.19 1.53
N VAL A 25 -3.34 -12.64 0.70
CA VAL A 25 -4.70 -12.08 0.67
C VAL A 25 -5.46 -12.39 1.96
N ALA A 26 -5.18 -13.55 2.57
CA ALA A 26 -5.73 -13.97 3.86
C ALA A 26 -5.14 -13.25 5.09
N LEU A 27 -4.04 -12.48 4.94
CA LEU A 27 -3.39 -11.73 6.02
C LEU A 27 -3.93 -10.29 6.15
N LEU A 28 -4.98 -9.94 5.38
CA LEU A 28 -5.57 -8.62 5.29
C LEU A 28 -7.07 -8.69 5.58
N PRO A 29 -7.67 -7.72 6.29
CA PRO A 29 -9.12 -7.59 6.35
C PRO A 29 -9.68 -7.44 4.93
N ASN A 30 -10.76 -8.18 4.65
CA ASN A 30 -11.48 -8.18 3.37
C ASN A 30 -10.60 -8.34 2.10
N GLY A 31 -9.38 -8.90 2.19
CA GLY A 31 -8.38 -8.81 1.12
C GLY A 31 -8.79 -9.37 -0.25
N ASP A 32 -9.76 -10.28 -0.30
CA ASP A 32 -10.33 -10.90 -1.51
C ASP A 32 -11.65 -10.25 -2.00
N ASN A 33 -12.15 -9.22 -1.31
CA ASN A 33 -13.47 -8.60 -1.57
C ASN A 33 -13.37 -7.23 -2.26
N VAL A 34 -12.17 -6.67 -2.43
CA VAL A 34 -11.99 -5.37 -3.11
C VAL A 34 -12.31 -5.53 -4.61
N PRO A 35 -13.30 -4.81 -5.16
CA PRO A 35 -13.84 -5.11 -6.50
C PRO A 35 -12.81 -5.05 -7.63
N GLY A 36 -12.63 -6.17 -8.33
CA GLY A 36 -11.71 -6.27 -9.47
C GLY A 36 -10.23 -6.45 -9.12
N VAL A 37 -9.90 -6.63 -7.84
CA VAL A 37 -8.52 -6.72 -7.34
C VAL A 37 -8.26 -8.10 -6.75
N ALA A 38 -7.32 -8.84 -7.33
CA ALA A 38 -6.89 -10.15 -6.82
C ALA A 38 -5.56 -10.08 -6.01
N ALA A 39 -4.89 -8.92 -6.02
CA ALA A 39 -3.57 -8.75 -5.42
C ALA A 39 -3.30 -7.30 -4.99
N LEU A 40 -3.89 -6.87 -3.87
CA LEU A 40 -3.80 -5.50 -3.32
C LEU A 40 -2.37 -4.93 -3.21
N GLY A 41 -1.37 -5.78 -2.98
CA GLY A 41 0.04 -5.39 -2.87
C GLY A 41 0.82 -5.27 -4.19
N HIS A 42 0.17 -5.23 -5.35
CA HIS A 42 0.82 -5.21 -6.68
C HIS A 42 0.28 -4.11 -7.60
N ILE A 43 1.16 -3.56 -8.45
CA ILE A 43 0.76 -2.57 -9.48
C ILE A 43 -0.17 -3.21 -10.52
N ASN A 44 0.00 -4.51 -10.80
CA ASN A 44 -0.98 -5.29 -11.53
C ASN A 44 -2.05 -5.81 -10.54
N PRO A 45 -3.34 -5.44 -10.67
CA PRO A 45 -4.39 -5.95 -9.77
C PRO A 45 -4.63 -7.46 -9.91
N ALA A 46 -4.21 -8.09 -11.01
CA ALA A 46 -4.17 -9.55 -11.15
C ALA A 46 -2.91 -10.21 -10.52
N GLY A 47 -2.00 -9.41 -9.96
CA GLY A 47 -0.81 -9.82 -9.23
C GLY A 47 0.44 -10.06 -10.08
N GLY A 48 1.56 -10.27 -9.38
CA GLY A 48 2.87 -10.36 -10.01
C GLY A 48 3.40 -9.00 -10.48
N GLY A 49 4.61 -9.00 -11.05
CA GLY A 49 5.35 -7.76 -11.32
C GLY A 49 5.76 -7.04 -10.03
N ALA A 50 5.95 -5.72 -10.11
CA ALA A 50 6.34 -4.90 -8.98
C ALA A 50 5.21 -4.75 -7.94
N ASN A 51 5.61 -4.49 -6.70
CA ASN A 51 4.71 -4.06 -5.64
C ASN A 51 4.33 -2.58 -5.83
N ASN A 52 3.13 -2.22 -5.38
CA ASN A 52 2.74 -0.82 -5.10
C ASN A 52 3.15 -0.45 -3.67
N ASP A 53 2.94 0.79 -3.27
CA ASP A 53 3.41 1.30 -1.97
C ASP A 53 2.77 0.57 -0.78
N PHE A 54 1.47 0.24 -0.84
CA PHE A 54 0.80 -0.68 0.10
C PHE A 54 1.50 -2.04 0.22
N GLY A 55 1.92 -2.64 -0.90
CA GLY A 55 2.65 -3.90 -0.91
C GLY A 55 4.07 -3.80 -0.35
N LEU A 56 4.73 -2.64 -0.51
CA LEU A 56 6.05 -2.34 0.07
C LEU A 56 5.94 -2.09 1.58
N ASP A 57 4.89 -1.41 2.02
CA ASP A 57 4.58 -1.18 3.42
C ASP A 57 4.17 -2.47 4.13
N PHE A 58 3.33 -3.29 3.51
CA PHE A 58 2.98 -4.61 4.04
C PHE A 58 4.22 -5.50 4.18
N ALA A 59 5.14 -5.46 3.20
CA ALA A 59 6.42 -6.15 3.31
C ALA A 59 7.30 -5.60 4.45
N SER A 60 7.27 -4.29 4.69
CA SER A 60 8.00 -3.62 5.77
C SER A 60 7.41 -3.93 7.16
N ALA A 61 6.09 -4.03 7.26
CA ALA A 61 5.34 -4.50 8.44
C ALA A 61 5.47 -6.02 8.70
N GLY A 62 6.43 -6.69 8.06
CA GLY A 62 6.68 -8.13 8.23
C GLY A 62 5.63 -9.05 7.60
N LYS A 63 4.76 -8.52 6.73
CA LYS A 63 3.55 -9.16 6.19
C LYS A 63 2.52 -9.52 7.26
N SER A 64 2.32 -8.62 8.21
CA SER A 64 1.32 -8.73 9.27
C SER A 64 0.40 -7.52 9.24
N TRP A 65 -0.88 -7.71 9.54
CA TRP A 65 -1.81 -6.60 9.81
C TRP A 65 -1.50 -6.00 11.20
N THR A 66 -0.43 -5.20 11.27
CA THR A 66 -0.08 -4.46 12.49
C THR A 66 -0.93 -3.20 12.60
N LYS A 67 -1.12 -2.68 13.82
CA LYS A 67 -1.81 -1.41 14.02
C LYS A 67 -1.14 -0.27 13.25
N GLU A 68 0.19 -0.20 13.26
CA GLU A 68 0.97 0.78 12.49
C GLU A 68 0.73 0.68 10.97
N PHE A 69 0.62 -0.53 10.42
CA PHE A 69 0.31 -0.72 9.00
C PHE A 69 -1.15 -0.38 8.66
N CYS A 70 -2.08 -0.69 9.55
CA CYS A 70 -3.50 -0.39 9.39
C CYS A 70 -3.82 1.11 9.54
N GLU A 71 -3.12 1.83 10.43
CA GLU A 71 -3.25 3.29 10.61
C GLU A 71 -2.49 4.08 9.54
N LYS A 72 -1.72 3.41 8.67
CA LYS A 72 -0.97 4.08 7.59
C LYS A 72 -1.87 4.40 6.40
N ASP A 73 -1.66 5.59 5.85
CA ASP A 73 -2.02 5.99 4.48
C ASP A 73 -0.86 5.55 3.55
N SER A 74 -1.08 4.53 2.74
CA SER A 74 -0.01 3.92 1.93
C SER A 74 0.13 4.50 0.51
N ASP A 75 -0.91 5.11 -0.06
CA ASP A 75 -0.85 5.73 -1.39
C ASP A 75 -0.96 7.27 -1.39
N GLY A 76 -1.16 7.87 -0.21
CA GLY A 76 -1.08 9.32 0.04
C GLY A 76 -2.40 10.07 -0.21
N ASP A 77 -3.54 9.37 -0.16
CA ASP A 77 -4.83 9.94 -0.53
C ASP A 77 -5.66 10.53 0.63
N GLY A 78 -5.21 10.32 1.87
CA GLY A 78 -5.83 10.78 3.10
C GLY A 78 -6.78 9.78 3.79
N GLN A 79 -6.92 8.56 3.27
CA GLN A 79 -7.52 7.42 3.98
C GLN A 79 -6.43 6.59 4.68
N THR A 80 -6.81 5.77 5.66
CA THR A 80 -5.91 4.71 6.15
C THR A 80 -6.24 3.36 5.52
N ASN A 81 -5.23 2.50 5.39
CA ASN A 81 -5.35 1.10 4.98
C ASN A 81 -6.52 0.39 5.70
N GLY A 82 -6.70 0.68 6.99
CA GLY A 82 -7.81 0.20 7.81
C GLY A 82 -9.18 0.73 7.38
N GLN A 83 -9.32 2.01 7.07
CA GLN A 83 -10.58 2.54 6.53
C GLN A 83 -10.91 1.84 5.21
N GLU A 84 -9.97 1.77 4.27
CA GLU A 84 -10.24 1.22 2.93
C GLU A 84 -10.60 -0.27 2.90
N LEU A 85 -10.01 -1.05 3.82
CA LEU A 85 -10.24 -2.48 3.95
C LEU A 85 -11.29 -2.85 5.02
N GLY A 86 -11.97 -1.87 5.63
CA GLY A 86 -13.10 -2.10 6.54
C GLY A 86 -12.74 -2.41 8.00
N ASP A 87 -11.52 -2.10 8.43
CA ASP A 87 -11.04 -2.12 9.82
C ASP A 87 -10.48 -0.74 10.23
N PRO A 88 -11.32 0.31 10.34
CA PRO A 88 -10.87 1.67 10.66
C PRO A 88 -10.32 1.83 12.09
N CYS A 89 -10.45 0.81 12.95
CA CYS A 89 -9.99 0.83 14.33
C CYS A 89 -8.69 0.03 14.54
N CYS A 90 -8.27 -0.75 13.54
CA CYS A 90 -7.13 -1.65 13.63
C CYS A 90 -7.33 -2.72 14.71
N GLU A 91 -8.54 -3.28 14.74
CA GLU A 91 -9.01 -4.33 15.64
C GLU A 91 -9.09 -5.71 14.94
N TRP A 92 -8.91 -5.78 13.61
CA TRP A 92 -8.83 -7.04 12.88
C TRP A 92 -7.55 -7.79 13.26
N ALA A 93 -7.68 -9.09 13.50
CA ALA A 93 -6.57 -10.00 13.72
C ALA A 93 -6.83 -11.32 13.00
N GLU A 94 -5.81 -11.85 12.33
CA GLU A 94 -5.84 -13.11 11.57
C GLU A 94 -6.32 -14.26 12.47
N SER A 95 -7.61 -14.59 12.38
CA SER A 95 -8.29 -15.50 13.30
C SER A 95 -9.60 -16.00 12.73
N SER A 96 -10.11 -17.11 13.26
CA SER A 96 -11.38 -17.73 12.83
C SER A 96 -12.64 -16.89 13.12
N ASN A 97 -12.51 -15.78 13.86
CA ASN A 97 -13.60 -14.88 14.23
C ASN A 97 -13.21 -13.40 14.00
N ALA A 98 -12.35 -13.13 13.01
CA ALA A 98 -11.87 -11.80 12.72
C ALA A 98 -13.03 -10.86 12.32
N VAL A 99 -13.18 -9.76 13.05
CA VAL A 99 -14.24 -8.76 12.83
C VAL A 99 -13.73 -7.66 11.90
N VAL A 100 -14.60 -7.24 10.98
CA VAL A 100 -14.47 -6.02 10.17
C VAL A 100 -15.75 -5.21 10.35
N GLN A 101 -15.64 -3.88 10.31
CA GLN A 101 -16.77 -2.97 10.50
C GLN A 101 -17.68 -2.92 9.26
N TRP A 102 -17.11 -3.10 8.06
CA TRP A 102 -17.87 -3.32 6.81
C TRP A 102 -17.15 -4.28 5.85
N LYS A 103 -17.84 -4.63 4.76
CA LYS A 103 -17.35 -5.47 3.64
C LYS A 103 -17.70 -4.93 2.25
N GLU A 104 -18.43 -3.82 2.20
CA GLU A 104 -18.99 -3.20 1.01
C GLU A 104 -18.54 -1.75 0.96
N GLY A 105 -18.34 -1.19 -0.24
CA GLY A 105 -17.78 0.17 -0.39
C GLY A 105 -16.29 0.28 -0.06
N LEU A 106 -15.57 -0.85 -0.11
CA LEU A 106 -14.12 -0.96 0.04
C LEU A 106 -13.36 -0.28 -1.12
N SER A 107 -12.11 0.12 -0.88
CA SER A 107 -11.20 0.65 -1.91
C SER A 107 -9.84 -0.04 -1.93
N HIS A 108 -8.96 0.38 -2.84
CA HIS A 108 -7.66 -0.21 -3.08
C HIS A 108 -6.54 0.69 -2.50
N PRO A 109 -5.95 0.37 -1.32
CA PRO A 109 -5.02 1.23 -0.57
C PRO A 109 -3.60 1.40 -1.15
N GLY A 110 -3.39 0.92 -2.37
CA GLY A 110 -2.21 1.19 -3.19
C GLY A 110 -2.56 1.90 -4.51
N ASN A 111 -3.66 2.67 -4.54
CA ASN A 111 -4.18 3.45 -5.66
C ASN A 111 -5.09 4.59 -5.19
N ALA A 112 -4.51 5.78 -4.98
CA ALA A 112 -5.13 7.04 -4.54
C ALA A 112 -6.30 7.60 -5.40
N THR A 113 -6.77 6.86 -6.40
CA THR A 113 -7.99 7.15 -7.18
C THR A 113 -9.17 6.23 -6.81
N SER A 114 -8.93 5.19 -6.03
CA SER A 114 -9.93 4.30 -5.45
C SER A 114 -10.21 4.76 -4.03
N LYS A 115 -11.42 5.29 -3.77
CA LYS A 115 -11.78 5.82 -2.46
C LYS A 115 -13.04 5.16 -1.91
N SER A 116 -13.00 4.81 -0.64
CA SER A 116 -14.16 4.43 0.16
C SER A 116 -14.97 5.69 0.52
N ASP A 117 -16.25 5.55 0.85
CA ASP A 117 -17.07 6.68 1.32
C ASP A 117 -16.76 6.97 2.80
N PRO A 118 -16.28 8.18 3.18
CA PRO A 118 -16.05 8.55 4.57
C PRO A 118 -17.28 8.44 5.49
N SER A 119 -18.49 8.36 4.93
CA SER A 119 -19.70 8.07 5.71
C SER A 119 -19.63 6.72 6.46
N LEU A 120 -18.82 5.76 5.98
CA LEU A 120 -18.63 4.44 6.57
C LEU A 120 -17.95 4.49 7.95
N TRP A 121 -17.10 5.49 8.23
CA TRP A 121 -16.45 5.69 9.53
C TRP A 121 -16.82 6.98 10.26
N ALA A 122 -17.62 7.87 9.67
CA ALA A 122 -18.00 9.17 10.25
C ALA A 122 -18.62 9.11 11.66
N ASN A 123 -19.18 7.96 12.06
CA ASN A 123 -19.76 7.73 13.39
C ASN A 123 -19.05 6.65 14.23
N ILE A 124 -17.84 6.21 13.85
CA ILE A 124 -17.11 5.15 14.57
C ILE A 124 -16.15 5.78 15.58
N SER A 125 -16.16 5.23 16.81
CA SER A 125 -15.28 5.67 17.91
C SER A 125 -14.53 4.48 18.47
N CYS A 126 -13.29 4.30 17.99
CA CYS A 126 -12.43 3.18 18.31
C CYS A 126 -12.04 3.19 19.80
N GLY A 127 -12.05 2.02 20.44
CA GLY A 127 -11.91 1.90 21.89
C GLY A 127 -13.23 1.91 22.69
N SER A 128 -14.39 2.00 22.02
CA SER A 128 -15.69 1.66 22.60
C SER A 128 -16.25 0.41 21.94
N SER A 129 -16.30 -0.72 22.66
CA SER A 129 -16.76 -2.01 22.14
C SER A 129 -18.27 -2.02 21.86
N ASN A 130 -18.69 -1.53 20.68
CA ASN A 130 -20.07 -1.63 20.23
C ASN A 130 -20.17 -2.12 18.78
N SER A 131 -20.53 -3.39 18.62
CA SER A 131 -20.83 -3.98 17.31
C SER A 131 -22.03 -3.28 16.65
N THR A 132 -21.87 -3.02 15.35
CA THR A 132 -22.93 -3.03 14.32
C THR A 132 -24.32 -2.50 14.70
N THR A 133 -24.73 -1.39 14.10
CA THR A 133 -26.15 -1.17 13.78
C THR A 133 -26.28 -0.53 12.40
N THR A 134 -27.05 -1.19 11.55
CA THR A 134 -27.43 -0.79 10.19
C THR A 134 -27.97 0.63 10.15
N GLY A 135 -27.59 1.41 9.13
CA GLY A 135 -27.99 2.80 8.99
C GLY A 135 -29.51 3.00 8.82
N SER A 136 -29.99 4.19 9.17
CA SER A 136 -31.32 4.67 8.83
C SER A 136 -31.33 6.20 8.73
N THR A 137 -31.70 6.70 7.55
CA THR A 137 -31.93 8.13 7.31
C THR A 137 -33.20 8.62 8.01
N THR A 138 -33.16 9.76 8.73
CA THR A 138 -34.26 10.76 8.83
C THR A 138 -33.89 11.92 9.78
N GLY A 139 -34.24 13.15 9.41
CA GLY A 139 -34.81 14.12 10.37
C GLY A 139 -33.91 15.22 10.93
N SER A 140 -33.90 16.38 10.29
CA SER A 140 -33.28 17.62 10.78
C SER A 140 -33.95 18.21 12.04
N SER A 141 -33.15 18.85 12.90
CA SER A 141 -33.35 20.24 13.39
C SER A 141 -32.09 20.69 14.14
N ALA A 142 -31.36 21.74 13.77
CA ALA A 142 -31.73 23.15 13.57
C ALA A 142 -31.96 23.91 14.89
N GLY A 143 -31.02 24.80 15.24
CA GLY A 143 -31.07 25.67 16.42
C GLY A 143 -30.12 26.87 16.25
N THR A 144 -30.66 28.02 15.84
CA THR A 144 -29.92 29.24 15.47
C THR A 144 -30.12 30.38 16.47
N VAL A 145 -29.04 31.06 16.88
CA VAL A 145 -28.94 32.45 17.39
C VAL A 145 -27.44 32.77 17.62
N GLU A 146 -26.90 33.98 17.53
CA GLU A 146 -27.21 35.24 16.81
C GLU A 146 -25.90 36.09 16.81
N ALA A 147 -25.81 37.19 16.07
CA ALA A 147 -24.56 37.93 15.84
C ALA A 147 -24.24 39.08 16.85
N GLY A 148 -23.03 39.63 16.78
CA GLY A 148 -22.62 40.81 17.56
C GLY A 148 -21.33 41.47 17.03
N SER A 149 -21.25 42.80 16.98
CA SER A 149 -20.19 43.57 16.30
C SER A 149 -20.04 44.99 16.88
N THR A 150 -18.95 45.75 16.71
CA THR A 150 -17.73 45.48 15.90
C THR A 150 -16.47 45.36 16.81
N THR A 151 -15.49 46.27 16.96
CA THR A 151 -15.16 47.59 16.38
C THR A 151 -13.64 47.84 16.54
N ALA A 152 -13.01 48.58 15.62
CA ALA A 152 -11.60 49.02 15.64
C ALA A 152 -11.54 50.57 15.51
N PRO A 153 -10.37 51.26 15.47
CA PRO A 153 -8.97 50.83 15.65
C PRO A 153 -8.17 51.73 16.64
N SER A 154 -6.85 51.51 16.79
CA SER A 154 -5.81 52.57 16.72
C SER A 154 -4.37 52.04 16.79
N THR A 155 -3.45 52.83 16.21
CA THR A 155 -2.00 52.63 16.11
C THR A 155 -1.21 52.89 17.40
N ASP A 156 -0.05 52.25 17.53
CA ASP A 156 1.23 52.97 17.65
C ASP A 156 2.39 52.16 17.00
N ALA A 157 3.58 52.75 16.83
CA ALA A 157 4.69 52.16 16.07
C ALA A 157 6.08 52.41 16.69
N SER A 158 7.04 51.51 16.45
CA SER A 158 8.48 51.77 16.69
C SER A 158 9.38 50.86 15.84
N THR A 159 10.16 51.49 14.95
CA THR A 159 11.28 50.91 14.19
C THR A 159 12.59 51.07 14.98
N PRO A 160 13.63 50.24 14.75
CA PRO A 160 14.60 50.50 13.67
C PRO A 160 14.99 49.21 12.89
N ALA A 161 15.54 49.16 11.66
CA ALA A 161 16.72 49.84 11.05
C ALA A 161 18.04 49.52 11.80
N THR A 162 19.18 49.14 11.21
CA THR A 162 19.62 48.74 9.84
C THR A 162 20.86 47.80 10.06
N ASP A 163 21.58 47.16 9.12
CA ASP A 163 21.79 47.16 7.66
C ASP A 163 21.83 45.68 7.15
N ALA A 164 21.80 45.27 5.87
CA ALA A 164 22.25 45.82 4.59
C ALA A 164 23.76 45.59 4.23
N ALA A 165 24.14 44.33 3.95
CA ALA A 165 25.27 44.02 3.07
C ALA A 165 25.11 42.63 2.42
N ALA A 166 25.18 42.56 1.09
CA ALA A 166 25.30 41.32 0.33
C ALA A 166 26.65 41.31 -0.41
N SER A 167 27.23 40.12 -0.65
CA SER A 167 27.78 39.72 -1.96
C SER A 167 28.59 38.40 -1.90
N THR A 168 28.37 37.58 -2.93
CA THR A 168 29.29 36.63 -3.58
C THR A 168 30.77 36.65 -3.13
N SER A 169 31.45 35.50 -3.01
CA SER A 169 31.82 34.72 -4.21
C SER A 169 32.26 33.27 -3.95
N SER A 170 32.19 32.49 -5.02
CA SER A 170 32.64 31.11 -5.21
C SER A 170 34.04 30.77 -4.70
N ALA A 171 34.18 29.58 -4.12
CA ALA A 171 35.40 28.78 -4.17
C ALA A 171 35.01 27.29 -4.29
N ALA A 172 35.57 26.57 -5.27
CA ALA A 172 35.30 25.15 -5.45
C ALA A 172 36.37 24.30 -4.75
N SER A 173 35.94 23.27 -4.03
CA SER A 173 36.80 22.18 -3.56
C SER A 173 36.07 20.86 -3.73
N ALA A 174 36.49 20.06 -4.71
CA ALA A 174 36.01 18.70 -4.86
C ALA A 174 36.71 17.79 -3.83
N SER A 175 35.94 17.13 -2.97
CA SER A 175 36.43 16.13 -2.02
C SER A 175 35.91 14.75 -2.40
N SER A 176 36.75 13.97 -3.07
CA SER A 176 36.45 12.60 -3.49
C SER A 176 36.34 11.67 -2.29
N SER A 177 35.16 11.12 -2.03
CA SER A 177 34.91 10.16 -0.94
C SER A 177 34.51 8.78 -1.47
N SER A 178 35.55 8.02 -1.84
CA SER A 178 35.64 6.56 -1.91
C SER A 178 34.34 5.73 -1.89
N SER A 179 33.91 5.28 -3.07
CA SER A 179 32.85 4.26 -3.22
C SER A 179 33.27 2.91 -2.65
N ALA A 180 32.97 2.66 -1.37
CA ALA A 180 33.15 1.36 -0.74
C ALA A 180 32.08 0.36 -1.24
N ALA A 181 32.43 -0.41 -2.28
CA ALA A 181 31.56 -1.43 -2.84
C ALA A 181 31.44 -2.63 -1.87
N SER A 182 30.40 -2.62 -1.02
CA SER A 182 30.01 -3.79 -0.24
C SER A 182 29.63 -4.93 -1.16
N ALA A 183 30.45 -5.98 -1.20
CA ALA A 183 30.24 -7.16 -2.02
C ALA A 183 29.06 -7.98 -1.47
N VAL A 184 27.85 -7.72 -1.97
CA VAL A 184 26.70 -8.61 -1.80
C VAL A 184 27.00 -9.93 -2.51
N THR A 185 27.23 -10.98 -1.74
CA THR A 185 27.44 -12.33 -2.26
C THR A 185 26.17 -12.81 -2.97
N PRO A 186 26.25 -13.27 -4.24
CA PRO A 186 25.11 -13.90 -4.88
C PRO A 186 24.80 -15.20 -4.15
N ALA A 187 23.66 -15.25 -3.48
CA ALA A 187 23.18 -16.47 -2.83
C ALA A 187 22.95 -17.55 -3.88
N LEU A 188 23.79 -18.60 -3.88
CA LEU A 188 23.67 -19.76 -4.76
C LEU A 188 22.42 -20.57 -4.38
N TYR A 189 21.26 -20.15 -4.90
CA TYR A 189 20.06 -20.96 -4.87
C TYR A 189 20.28 -22.20 -5.74
N SER A 190 20.54 -23.34 -5.09
CA SER A 190 20.64 -24.63 -5.75
C SER A 190 19.34 -24.96 -6.47
N ALA A 191 19.33 -24.79 -7.79
CA ALA A 191 18.29 -25.31 -8.65
C ALA A 191 18.34 -26.85 -8.58
N VAL A 192 17.43 -27.43 -7.79
CA VAL A 192 17.23 -28.89 -7.74
C VAL A 192 16.74 -29.33 -9.11
N GLY A 193 17.65 -29.87 -9.91
CA GLY A 193 17.36 -30.29 -11.28
C GLY A 193 16.33 -31.41 -11.31
N VAL A 194 15.12 -31.10 -11.78
CA VAL A 194 14.09 -32.12 -12.04
C VAL A 194 14.53 -32.94 -13.25
N VAL A 195 15.11 -34.12 -13.00
CA VAL A 195 15.56 -35.05 -14.04
C VAL A 195 14.33 -35.66 -14.72
N ALA A 196 13.97 -35.12 -15.88
CA ALA A 196 12.95 -35.70 -16.74
C ALA A 196 13.44 -37.00 -17.39
N ALA A 197 13.16 -38.14 -16.74
CA ALA A 197 13.50 -39.46 -17.24
C ALA A 197 12.63 -39.82 -18.47
N VAL A 198 13.21 -39.75 -19.67
CA VAL A 198 12.55 -40.17 -20.91
C VAL A 198 12.56 -41.71 -21.01
N ALA A 199 11.44 -42.33 -20.66
CA ALA A 199 11.25 -43.77 -20.83
C ALA A 199 10.92 -44.12 -22.30
N THR A 200 11.93 -44.54 -23.06
CA THR A 200 11.75 -45.07 -24.41
C THR A 200 11.23 -46.51 -24.36
N TYR A 201 9.96 -46.72 -24.73
CA TYR A 201 9.37 -48.04 -24.86
C TYR A 201 9.76 -48.67 -26.21
N PHE A 202 10.28 -49.90 -26.20
CA PHE A 202 10.63 -50.64 -27.41
C PHE A 202 9.45 -51.49 -27.91
N LEU A 203 9.29 -51.56 -29.24
CA LEU A 203 8.74 -52.69 -29.99
C LEU A 203 9.76 -53.06 -31.09
#